data_AF-A0A429BRB5-F1
#
_entry.id   AF-A0A429BRB5-F1
#
_cell.length_a   1.000
_cell.length_b   1.000
_cell.length_c   1.000
_cell.angle_alpha   90.00
_cell.angle_beta   90.00
_cell.angle_gamma   90.00
#
_symmetry.space_group_name_H-M   'P 1'
#
loop_
_entity.id
_entity.type
_entity.pdbx_description
1 polymer ?
#
loop_
_entity_poly.entity_id
_entity_poly.type
_entity_poly.pdbx_seq_one_letter_code
_entity_poly.pdbx_strand_id
1 'polypeptide(L)'
;MSNALAIAHVTQALALLLASNVGPEFDEAVKVEPHKPPTEPPDHPTINVFLYQVTPNTSMRNNDLPTRASDGTLVKRPAAALDLHYVISAYGDETTLVGQRLIGSVVRTLHEIPVLPKDVIEETGHLPHLVGSDLAEATQRVRLTPTVMDIDETSKLWGMLHQTPYALSVVYQATLVLIDGREQPVPARPVERPEVRVLPFGAPGAPVPPGAGTGPGVDDGTSVNGSAIEAAGAQQGQAPGKAVAKAAAKGKAPARTAATPPARNAATAPAKTAASAPAKTPAKAAAKAPARGRRTATTQTGRSGKAGGAAPDGGAEGTEN
;
A
#
# COMPACT_ATOMS: atom_id res chain seq x y z
N MET A 1 7.76 10.24 2.76
CA MET A 1 6.47 10.25 3.50
C MET A 1 5.41 9.79 2.53
N SER A 2 4.22 9.40 2.99
CA SER A 2 3.13 9.00 2.09
C SER A 2 1.82 9.65 2.51
N ASN A 3 1.24 10.47 1.63
CA ASN A 3 0.01 11.21 1.86
C ASN A 3 -1.22 10.43 1.40
N ALA A 4 -2.39 11.06 1.46
CA ALA A 4 -3.67 10.41 1.09
C ALA A 4 -3.73 9.96 -0.39
N LEU A 5 -2.90 10.53 -1.27
CA LEU A 5 -2.85 10.14 -2.69
C LEU A 5 -2.13 8.81 -2.91
N ALA A 6 -1.46 8.26 -1.89
CA ALA A 6 -0.67 7.04 -1.98
C ALA A 6 -1.46 5.86 -2.57
N ILE A 7 -2.74 5.68 -2.21
CA ILE A 7 -3.55 4.57 -2.73
C ILE A 7 -3.73 4.69 -4.24
N ALA A 8 -4.21 5.86 -4.71
CA ALA A 8 -4.42 6.11 -6.13
C ALA A 8 -3.10 6.02 -6.92
N HIS A 9 -2.02 6.51 -6.32
CA HIS A 9 -0.69 6.47 -6.92
C HIS A 9 -0.18 5.03 -7.07
N VAL A 10 -0.37 4.16 -6.06
CA VAL A 10 -0.02 2.72 -6.17
C VAL A 10 -0.84 2.05 -7.27
N THR A 11 -2.14 2.31 -7.36
CA THR A 11 -2.99 1.71 -8.40
C THR A 11 -2.54 2.12 -9.80
N GLN A 12 -2.26 3.41 -10.00
CA GLN A 12 -1.82 3.93 -11.29
C GLN A 12 -0.41 3.43 -11.66
N ALA A 13 0.50 3.38 -10.69
CA ALA A 13 1.84 2.84 -10.88
C ALA A 13 1.81 1.34 -11.20
N LEU A 14 0.90 0.56 -10.59
CA LEU A 14 0.68 -0.84 -10.96
C LEU A 14 0.18 -0.96 -12.41
N ALA A 15 -0.79 -0.13 -12.82
CA ALA A 15 -1.28 -0.13 -14.19
C ALA A 15 -0.17 0.23 -15.20
N LEU A 16 0.65 1.23 -14.89
CA LEU A 16 1.79 1.60 -15.74
C LEU A 16 2.85 0.48 -15.78
N LEU A 17 3.19 -0.12 -14.64
CA LEU A 17 4.12 -1.25 -14.58
C LEU A 17 3.69 -2.38 -15.51
N LEU A 18 2.40 -2.74 -15.48
CA LEU A 18 1.87 -3.75 -16.38
C LEU A 18 1.94 -3.27 -17.83
N ALA A 19 1.45 -2.06 -18.14
CA ALA A 19 1.44 -1.53 -19.51
C ALA A 19 2.85 -1.50 -20.15
N SER A 20 3.88 -1.15 -19.39
CA SER A 20 5.27 -1.10 -19.87
C SER A 20 5.92 -2.47 -20.07
N ASN A 21 5.35 -3.54 -19.51
CA ASN A 21 5.91 -4.89 -19.54
C ASN A 21 5.03 -5.91 -20.28
N VAL A 22 3.87 -5.48 -20.81
CA VAL A 22 3.15 -6.27 -21.81
C VAL A 22 3.98 -6.24 -23.10
N GLY A 23 4.64 -7.36 -23.39
CA GLY A 23 5.65 -7.47 -24.44
C GLY A 23 5.08 -7.44 -25.87
N PRO A 24 5.96 -7.46 -26.89
CA PRO A 24 5.58 -7.47 -28.31
C PRO A 24 4.95 -8.79 -28.78
N GLU A 25 4.66 -9.71 -27.86
CA GLU A 25 4.03 -11.00 -28.14
C GLU A 25 2.56 -10.83 -28.57
N PHE A 26 1.97 -9.67 -28.30
CA PHE A 26 0.63 -9.31 -28.73
C PHE A 26 0.73 -8.49 -30.01
N ASP A 27 0.09 -8.96 -31.08
CA ASP A 27 0.05 -8.26 -32.38
C ASP A 27 -0.78 -6.96 -32.34
N GLU A 28 -1.45 -6.70 -31.21
CA GLU A 28 -2.33 -5.56 -30.97
C GLU A 28 -1.94 -4.81 -29.69
N ALA A 29 -2.21 -3.50 -29.65
CA ALA A 29 -1.92 -2.65 -28.51
C ALA A 29 -2.81 -3.04 -27.31
N VAL A 30 -2.18 -3.53 -26.24
CA VAL A 30 -2.89 -3.91 -25.02
C VAL A 30 -3.19 -2.68 -24.18
N LYS A 31 -4.46 -2.49 -23.86
CA LYS A 31 -4.90 -1.39 -22.99
C LYS A 31 -4.85 -1.82 -21.53
N VAL A 32 -4.27 -1.02 -20.64
CA VAL A 32 -4.28 -1.29 -19.20
C VAL A 32 -5.06 -0.19 -18.49
N GLU A 33 -6.08 -0.57 -17.74
CA GLU A 33 -7.00 0.38 -17.12
C GLU A 33 -7.14 0.15 -15.60
N PRO A 34 -6.99 1.18 -14.76
CA PRO A 34 -7.11 1.09 -13.31
C PRO A 34 -8.53 1.44 -12.83
N HIS A 35 -9.56 0.74 -13.32
CA HIS A 35 -10.94 1.03 -12.90
C HIS A 35 -11.77 -0.25 -12.65
N LYS A 36 -13.06 -0.05 -12.38
CA LYS A 36 -13.99 -1.16 -12.16
C LYS A 36 -14.11 -1.99 -13.46
N PRO A 37 -14.15 -3.33 -13.38
CA PRO A 37 -14.40 -4.18 -14.55
C PRO A 37 -15.59 -3.67 -15.39
N PRO A 38 -15.43 -3.52 -16.72
CA PRO A 38 -16.47 -2.98 -17.58
C PRO A 38 -17.66 -3.93 -17.66
N THR A 39 -18.88 -3.37 -17.72
CA THR A 39 -20.12 -4.14 -17.90
C THR A 39 -20.12 -4.87 -19.25
N GLU A 40 -19.58 -4.23 -20.29
CA GLU A 40 -19.44 -4.79 -21.63
C GLU A 40 -17.96 -5.20 -21.83
N PRO A 41 -17.66 -6.49 -22.02
CA PRO A 41 -16.30 -6.96 -22.28
C PRO A 41 -15.73 -6.30 -23.54
N PRO A 42 -14.54 -5.69 -23.47
CA PRO A 42 -13.85 -5.21 -24.65
C PRO A 42 -13.41 -6.39 -25.54
N ASP A 43 -13.67 -6.27 -26.84
CA ASP A 43 -13.17 -7.24 -27.83
C ASP A 43 -11.65 -7.13 -28.06
N HIS A 44 -11.07 -5.97 -27.74
CA HIS A 44 -9.64 -5.72 -27.85
C HIS A 44 -8.87 -6.12 -26.59
N PRO A 45 -7.60 -6.56 -26.71
CA PRO A 45 -6.77 -6.96 -25.58
C PRO A 45 -6.72 -5.89 -24.49
N THR A 46 -7.31 -6.20 -23.34
CA THR A 46 -7.44 -5.24 -22.23
C THR A 46 -7.13 -5.93 -20.90
N ILE A 47 -6.29 -5.28 -20.08
CA ILE A 47 -6.03 -5.66 -18.69
C ILE A 47 -6.70 -4.62 -17.80
N ASN A 48 -7.55 -5.07 -16.89
CA ASN A 48 -8.18 -4.21 -15.91
C ASN A 48 -7.65 -4.48 -14.50
N VAL A 49 -7.23 -3.43 -13.80
CA VAL A 49 -6.67 -3.47 -12.44
C VAL A 49 -7.70 -2.88 -11.48
N PHE A 50 -8.37 -3.75 -10.73
CA PHE A 50 -9.45 -3.35 -9.83
C PHE A 50 -9.07 -3.50 -8.36
N LEU A 51 -9.07 -2.39 -7.62
CA LEU A 51 -8.92 -2.38 -6.16
C LEU A 51 -10.26 -2.72 -5.51
N TYR A 52 -10.41 -3.95 -5.02
CA TYR A 52 -11.69 -4.43 -4.47
C TYR A 52 -11.76 -4.33 -2.94
N GLN A 53 -10.63 -4.33 -2.25
CA GLN A 53 -10.59 -4.28 -0.79
C GLN A 53 -9.34 -3.55 -0.28
N VAL A 54 -9.52 -2.79 0.81
CA VAL A 54 -8.45 -2.16 1.58
C VAL A 54 -8.53 -2.66 3.02
N THR A 55 -7.45 -3.24 3.54
CA THR A 55 -7.41 -3.77 4.91
C THR A 55 -6.23 -3.19 5.69
N PRO A 56 -6.33 -3.02 7.02
CA PRO A 56 -5.17 -2.65 7.84
C PRO A 56 -4.10 -3.75 7.81
N ASN A 57 -2.84 -3.36 7.67
CA ASN A 57 -1.72 -4.29 7.71
C ASN A 57 -1.49 -4.77 9.15
N THR A 58 -1.70 -6.07 9.39
CA THR A 58 -1.66 -6.66 10.74
C THR A 58 -0.27 -6.60 11.39
N SER A 59 0.79 -6.58 10.59
CA SER A 59 2.18 -6.55 11.08
C SER A 59 2.62 -5.15 11.48
N MET A 60 2.10 -4.11 10.82
CA MET A 60 2.49 -2.72 11.06
C MET A 60 1.43 -1.88 11.77
N ARG A 61 0.23 -2.42 12.05
CA ARG A 61 -0.88 -1.69 12.70
C ARG A 61 -0.54 -1.06 14.06
N ASN A 62 0.46 -1.57 14.77
CA ASN A 62 0.86 -1.09 16.09
C ASN A 62 2.14 -0.24 16.04
N ASN A 63 2.70 -0.01 14.84
CA ASN A 63 3.97 0.68 14.70
C ASN A 63 3.87 2.16 15.09
N ASP A 64 2.68 2.75 15.10
CA ASP A 64 2.47 4.17 15.39
C ASP A 64 2.19 4.45 16.88
N LEU A 65 1.97 3.45 17.74
CA LEU A 65 1.63 3.68 19.16
C LEU A 65 2.86 3.71 20.10
N PRO A 66 2.95 4.67 21.06
CA PRO A 66 2.11 5.86 21.23
C PRO A 66 2.54 7.03 20.31
N THR A 67 1.57 7.70 19.68
CA THR A 67 1.82 8.89 18.84
C THR A 67 1.90 10.19 19.64
N ARG A 68 1.25 10.25 20.80
CA ARG A 68 1.15 11.45 21.64
C ARG A 68 1.73 11.22 23.04
N ALA A 69 2.34 12.26 23.59
CA ALA A 69 2.76 12.30 24.99
C ALA A 69 1.56 12.51 25.92
N SER A 70 1.80 12.39 27.24
CA SER A 70 0.78 12.60 28.28
C SER A 70 0.18 14.01 28.29
N ASP A 71 0.87 14.99 27.71
CA ASP A 71 0.43 16.36 27.51
C ASP A 71 -0.34 16.58 26.19
N GLY A 72 -0.53 15.52 25.39
CA GLY A 72 -1.19 15.57 24.09
C GLY A 72 -0.30 16.00 22.91
N THR A 73 0.96 16.37 23.17
CA THR A 73 1.91 16.76 22.11
C THR A 73 2.23 15.57 21.21
N LEU A 74 2.35 15.83 19.90
CA LEU A 74 2.67 14.80 18.93
C LEU A 74 4.16 14.45 19.00
N VAL A 75 4.48 13.25 19.45
CA VAL A 75 5.86 12.73 19.56
C VAL A 75 6.24 11.93 18.32
N LYS A 76 5.27 11.23 17.73
CA LYS A 76 5.45 10.45 16.50
C LYS A 76 4.27 10.69 15.58
N ARG A 77 4.56 10.77 14.28
CA ARG A 77 3.52 10.96 13.26
C ARG A 77 2.69 9.67 13.17
N PRO A 78 1.35 9.73 13.28
CA PRO A 78 0.49 8.58 13.05
C PRO A 78 0.65 8.13 11.60
N ALA A 79 0.72 6.81 11.40
CA ALA A 79 0.83 6.22 10.08
C ALA A 79 -0.11 5.01 10.00
N ALA A 80 -1.13 5.11 9.15
CA ALA A 80 -2.03 4.00 8.87
C ALA A 80 -1.34 3.05 7.89
N ALA A 81 -0.99 1.85 8.33
CA ALA A 81 -0.45 0.83 7.47
C ALA A 81 -1.59 0.03 6.82
N LEU A 82 -1.60 -0.01 5.49
CA LEU A 82 -2.64 -0.62 4.68
C LEU A 82 -2.07 -1.70 3.76
N ASP A 83 -2.90 -2.69 3.52
CA ASP A 83 -2.76 -3.68 2.47
C ASP A 83 -3.90 -3.48 1.46
N LEU A 84 -3.53 -3.33 0.19
CA LEU A 84 -4.46 -3.11 -0.92
C LEU A 84 -4.62 -4.41 -1.70
N HIS A 85 -5.86 -4.85 -1.92
CA HIS A 85 -6.13 -6.09 -2.63
C HIS A 85 -6.67 -5.80 -4.03
N TYR A 86 -5.97 -6.29 -5.04
CA TYR A 86 -6.26 -6.08 -6.43
C TYR A 86 -6.72 -7.36 -7.10
N VAL A 87 -7.73 -7.26 -7.96
CA VAL A 87 -8.09 -8.27 -8.94
C VAL A 87 -7.69 -7.73 -10.30
N ILE A 88 -6.80 -8.45 -10.97
CA ILE A 88 -6.32 -8.13 -12.31
C ILE A 88 -7.03 -9.07 -13.27
N SER A 89 -7.89 -8.51 -14.12
CA SER A 89 -8.72 -9.25 -15.08
C SER A 89 -8.25 -8.99 -16.50
N ALA A 90 -8.35 -10.00 -17.36
CA ALA A 90 -7.95 -9.89 -18.77
C ALA A 90 -9.15 -10.13 -19.70
N TYR A 91 -9.20 -9.32 -20.75
CA TYR A 91 -10.22 -9.32 -21.80
C TYR A 91 -9.55 -9.39 -23.17
N GLY A 92 -10.29 -9.91 -24.15
CA GLY A 92 -9.87 -10.04 -25.54
C GLY A 92 -10.45 -11.30 -26.17
N ASP A 93 -10.06 -11.56 -27.41
CA ASP A 93 -10.56 -12.70 -28.17
C ASP A 93 -10.24 -14.06 -27.51
N GLU A 94 -11.30 -14.81 -27.20
CA GLU A 94 -11.21 -16.14 -26.59
C GLU A 94 -10.72 -17.20 -27.57
N THR A 95 -10.98 -17.04 -28.88
CA THR A 95 -10.59 -18.06 -29.88
C THR A 95 -9.07 -18.15 -30.03
N THR A 96 -8.39 -17.02 -29.84
CA THR A 96 -6.93 -16.90 -29.85
C THR A 96 -6.32 -16.90 -28.44
N LEU A 97 -7.15 -17.18 -27.42
CA LEU A 97 -6.76 -17.29 -26.01
C LEU A 97 -6.06 -16.03 -25.46
N VAL A 98 -6.43 -14.84 -25.95
CA VAL A 98 -5.80 -13.56 -25.57
C VAL A 98 -5.83 -13.37 -24.06
N GLY A 99 -6.99 -13.60 -23.41
CA GLY A 99 -7.11 -13.46 -21.96
C GLY A 99 -6.12 -14.32 -21.17
N GLN A 100 -5.91 -15.57 -21.57
CA GLN A 100 -4.96 -16.48 -20.91
C GLN A 100 -3.51 -16.03 -21.11
N ARG A 101 -3.18 -15.59 -22.33
CA ARG A 101 -1.84 -15.07 -22.66
C ARG A 101 -1.53 -13.79 -21.88
N LEU A 102 -2.49 -12.88 -21.77
CA LEU A 102 -2.38 -11.65 -20.98
C LEU A 102 -2.12 -11.96 -19.50
N ILE A 103 -2.89 -12.87 -18.91
CA ILE A 103 -2.67 -13.28 -17.51
C ILE A 103 -1.30 -13.92 -17.32
N GLY A 104 -0.83 -14.75 -18.27
CA GLY A 104 0.54 -15.27 -18.26
C GLY A 104 1.59 -14.16 -18.23
N SER A 105 1.41 -13.12 -19.05
CA SER A 105 2.30 -11.96 -19.08
C SER A 105 2.27 -11.15 -17.77
N VAL A 106 1.07 -10.97 -17.17
CA VAL A 106 0.90 -10.30 -15.88
C VAL A 106 1.64 -11.07 -14.78
N VAL A 107 1.43 -12.38 -14.70
CA VAL A 107 2.08 -13.24 -13.69
C VAL A 107 3.59 -13.19 -13.85
N ARG A 108 4.12 -13.28 -15.08
CA ARG A 108 5.56 -13.12 -15.36
C ARG A 108 6.08 -11.78 -14.87
N THR A 109 5.44 -10.68 -15.27
CA THR A 109 5.85 -9.30 -14.92
C THR A 109 5.90 -9.11 -13.41
N LEU A 110 4.85 -9.51 -12.70
CA LEU A 110 4.76 -9.31 -11.25
C LEU A 110 5.64 -10.27 -10.45
N HIS A 111 6.00 -11.42 -11.03
CA HIS A 111 6.96 -12.34 -10.45
C HIS A 111 8.42 -11.85 -10.64
N GLU A 112 8.73 -11.24 -11.78
CA GLU A 112 10.03 -10.65 -12.07
C GLU A 112 10.25 -9.33 -11.30
N ILE A 113 9.20 -8.52 -11.18
CA ILE A 113 9.23 -7.20 -10.54
C ILE A 113 8.20 -7.16 -9.38
N PRO A 114 8.45 -7.91 -8.28
CA PRO A 114 7.50 -8.00 -7.16
C PRO A 114 7.49 -6.74 -6.28
N VAL A 115 8.45 -5.84 -6.45
CA VAL A 115 8.53 -4.56 -5.71
C VAL A 115 8.31 -3.44 -6.71
N LEU A 116 7.35 -2.56 -6.40
CA LEU A 116 7.00 -1.46 -7.28
C LEU A 116 8.23 -0.54 -7.50
N PRO A 117 8.71 -0.39 -8.75
CA PRO A 117 9.90 0.40 -9.04
C PRO A 117 9.68 1.89 -8.78
N LYS A 118 10.74 2.61 -8.38
CA LYS A 118 10.65 4.03 -8.01
C LYS A 118 10.44 4.93 -9.21
N ASP A 119 11.06 4.59 -10.33
CA ASP A 119 10.92 5.22 -11.65
C ASP A 119 9.47 5.20 -12.13
N VAL A 120 8.77 4.06 -12.02
CA VAL A 120 7.34 3.95 -12.37
C VAL A 120 6.47 4.83 -11.48
N ILE A 121 6.80 4.94 -10.19
CA ILE A 121 6.10 5.84 -9.26
C ILE A 121 6.38 7.30 -9.63
N GLU A 122 7.64 7.67 -9.91
CA GLU A 122 7.98 9.04 -10.29
C GLU A 122 7.28 9.45 -11.60
N GLU A 123 7.22 8.55 -12.58
CA GLU A 123 6.52 8.79 -13.86
C GLU A 123 5.02 9.02 -13.67
N THR A 124 4.35 8.18 -12.87
CA THR A 124 2.92 8.33 -12.58
C THR A 124 2.60 9.55 -11.70
N GLY A 125 3.55 10.03 -10.90
CA GLY A 125 3.41 11.24 -10.10
C GLY A 125 3.23 12.53 -10.92
N HIS A 126 3.55 12.51 -12.21
CA HIS A 126 3.32 13.64 -13.13
C HIS A 126 1.86 13.78 -13.58
N LEU A 127 1.01 12.79 -13.32
CA LEU A 127 -0.39 12.83 -13.71
C LEU A 127 -1.15 13.93 -12.94
N PRO A 128 -2.05 14.71 -13.57
CA PRO A 128 -2.70 15.87 -12.95
C PRO A 128 -3.42 15.57 -11.62
N HIS A 129 -3.99 14.38 -11.49
CA HIS A 129 -4.73 13.94 -10.30
C HIS A 129 -3.84 13.28 -9.22
N LEU A 130 -2.54 13.12 -9.49
CA LEU A 130 -1.54 12.58 -8.56
C LEU A 130 -0.46 13.62 -8.18
N VAL A 131 -0.57 14.85 -8.70
CA VAL A 131 0.34 15.95 -8.38
C VAL A 131 0.40 16.15 -6.86
N GLY A 132 1.62 16.15 -6.33
CA GLY A 132 1.86 16.32 -4.89
C GLY A 132 1.83 15.01 -4.10
N SER A 133 1.72 13.84 -4.74
CA SER A 133 1.96 12.56 -4.07
C SER A 133 3.45 12.38 -3.75
N ASP A 134 3.73 11.97 -2.52
CA ASP A 134 5.06 11.76 -1.94
C ASP A 134 5.44 10.27 -1.83
N LEU A 135 4.65 9.36 -2.43
CA LEU A 135 4.88 7.91 -2.40
C LEU A 135 6.30 7.49 -2.82
N ALA A 136 6.93 8.21 -3.76
CA ALA A 136 8.30 7.96 -4.19
C ALA A 136 9.34 8.16 -3.07
N GLU A 137 9.02 8.99 -2.08
CA GLU A 137 9.83 9.27 -0.88
C GLU A 137 9.44 8.39 0.31
N ALA A 138 8.54 7.43 0.12
CA ALA A 138 8.18 6.47 1.15
C ALA A 138 9.40 5.62 1.51
N THR A 139 9.69 5.49 2.81
CA THR A 139 10.79 4.66 3.30
C THR A 139 10.60 3.19 2.94
N GLN A 140 9.34 2.74 2.96
CA GLN A 140 8.97 1.37 2.67
C GLN A 140 8.46 1.26 1.24
N ARG A 141 9.05 0.35 0.46
CA ARG A 141 8.59 0.08 -0.90
C ARG A 141 7.38 -0.84 -0.88
N VAL A 142 6.44 -0.56 -1.78
CA VAL A 142 5.23 -1.36 -1.96
C VAL A 142 5.60 -2.68 -2.63
N ARG A 143 5.22 -3.79 -1.99
CA ARG A 143 5.48 -5.14 -2.50
C ARG A 143 4.17 -5.80 -2.92
N LEU A 144 4.17 -6.31 -4.15
CA LEU A 144 3.09 -7.04 -4.79
C LEU A 144 3.31 -8.52 -4.55
N THR A 145 2.33 -9.20 -3.95
CA THR A 145 2.39 -10.63 -3.65
C THR A 145 1.15 -11.30 -4.23
N PRO A 146 1.27 -12.44 -4.92
CA PRO A 146 0.10 -13.17 -5.39
C PRO A 146 -0.71 -13.68 -4.19
N THR A 147 -2.03 -13.54 -4.27
CA THR A 147 -2.97 -14.05 -3.28
C THR A 147 -3.85 -15.09 -3.94
N VAL A 148 -4.00 -16.25 -3.30
CA VAL A 148 -4.91 -17.28 -3.79
C VAL A 148 -6.33 -16.93 -3.32
N MET A 149 -7.28 -16.97 -4.24
CA MET A 149 -8.70 -16.81 -3.95
C MET A 149 -9.42 -18.09 -4.38
N ASP A 150 -10.31 -18.59 -3.54
CA ASP A 150 -11.08 -19.79 -3.87
C ASP A 150 -12.16 -19.46 -4.93
N ILE A 151 -12.72 -20.49 -5.56
CA ILE A 151 -13.79 -20.38 -6.54
C ILE A 151 -15.02 -19.71 -5.92
N ASP A 152 -15.35 -20.03 -4.66
CA ASP A 152 -16.49 -19.44 -3.95
C ASP A 152 -16.28 -17.94 -3.69
N GLU A 153 -15.08 -17.54 -3.28
CA GLU A 153 -14.71 -16.15 -3.02
C GLU A 153 -14.70 -15.34 -4.32
N THR A 154 -14.12 -15.92 -5.37
CA THR A 154 -14.11 -15.35 -6.72
C THR A 154 -15.53 -15.18 -7.24
N SER A 155 -16.39 -16.18 -7.08
CA SER A 155 -17.79 -16.13 -7.49
C SER A 155 -18.59 -15.05 -6.74
N LYS A 156 -18.31 -14.85 -5.44
CA LYS A 156 -18.92 -13.78 -4.64
C LYS A 156 -18.44 -12.39 -5.08
N LEU A 157 -17.14 -12.25 -5.35
CA LEU A 157 -16.55 -11.00 -5.83
C LEU A 157 -17.18 -10.58 -7.17
N TRP A 158 -17.22 -11.49 -8.14
CA TRP A 158 -17.85 -11.24 -9.44
C TRP A 158 -19.37 -11.12 -9.33
N GLY A 159 -20.02 -11.83 -8.40
CA GLY A 159 -21.44 -11.67 -8.11
C GLY A 159 -21.80 -10.28 -7.57
N MET A 160 -20.92 -9.63 -6.81
CA MET A 160 -21.07 -8.23 -6.38
C MET A 160 -21.05 -7.25 -7.58
N LEU A 161 -20.47 -7.67 -8.70
CA LEU A 161 -20.43 -6.92 -9.94
C LEU A 161 -21.62 -7.34 -10.83
N HIS A 162 -22.85 -7.09 -10.35
CA HIS A 162 -24.12 -7.61 -10.89
C HIS A 162 -24.36 -7.47 -12.42
N GLN A 163 -23.59 -6.64 -13.12
CA GLN A 163 -23.70 -6.43 -14.57
C GLN A 163 -22.46 -6.86 -15.35
N THR A 164 -21.38 -7.21 -14.67
CA THR A 164 -20.10 -7.53 -15.28
C THR A 164 -19.98 -9.04 -15.41
N PRO A 165 -19.83 -9.59 -16.63
CA PRO A 165 -19.60 -11.01 -16.80
C PRO A 165 -18.26 -11.41 -16.16
N TYR A 166 -18.17 -12.67 -15.74
CA TYR A 166 -16.93 -13.23 -15.23
C TYR A 166 -15.82 -13.13 -16.29
N ALA A 167 -14.65 -12.66 -15.87
CA ALA A 167 -13.45 -12.63 -16.69
C ALA A 167 -12.31 -13.36 -15.99
N LEU A 168 -11.41 -13.94 -16.78
CA LEU A 168 -10.22 -14.60 -16.24
C LEU A 168 -9.38 -13.58 -15.46
N SER A 169 -9.07 -13.90 -14.21
CA SER A 169 -8.40 -12.96 -13.31
C SER A 169 -7.40 -13.60 -12.36
N VAL A 170 -6.41 -12.82 -11.94
CA VAL A 170 -5.47 -13.14 -10.87
C VAL A 170 -5.55 -12.10 -9.76
N VAL A 171 -5.28 -12.51 -8.51
CA VAL A 171 -5.38 -11.64 -7.34
C VAL A 171 -3.99 -11.34 -6.79
N TYR A 172 -3.74 -10.07 -6.51
CA TYR A 172 -2.47 -9.60 -5.94
C TYR A 172 -2.74 -8.66 -4.77
N GLN A 173 -1.94 -8.80 -3.72
CA GLN A 173 -1.93 -7.91 -2.58
C GLN A 173 -0.72 -6.98 -2.66
N ALA A 174 -0.98 -5.66 -2.65
CA ALA A 174 0.05 -4.65 -2.46
C ALA A 174 0.16 -4.33 -0.96
N THR A 175 1.27 -4.73 -0.36
CA THR A 175 1.53 -4.56 1.07
C THR A 175 2.37 -3.32 1.33
N LEU A 176 2.31 -2.84 2.59
CA LEU A 176 3.17 -1.79 3.13
C LEU A 176 2.87 -0.38 2.58
N VAL A 177 1.60 -0.12 2.27
CA VAL A 177 1.15 1.22 1.91
C VAL A 177 0.89 1.99 3.20
N LEU A 178 1.81 2.87 3.56
CA LEU A 178 1.68 3.74 4.74
C LEU A 178 0.95 5.03 4.34
N ILE A 179 0.05 5.52 5.18
CA ILE A 179 -0.56 6.85 5.03
C ILE A 179 -0.28 7.64 6.30
N ASP A 180 0.53 8.68 6.15
CA ASP A 180 1.02 9.53 7.22
C ASP A 180 0.03 10.65 7.56
N GLY A 181 0.00 11.01 8.85
CA GLY A 181 -0.74 12.17 9.36
C GLY A 181 -0.16 13.50 8.88
N ARG A 182 -1.02 14.53 8.83
CA ARG A 182 -0.62 15.88 8.39
C ARG A 182 0.25 16.63 9.39
N GLU A 183 0.12 16.32 10.68
CA GLU A 183 0.79 17.03 11.77
C GLU A 183 2.27 16.60 11.86
N GLN A 184 3.16 17.57 12.10
CA GLN A 184 4.59 17.30 12.28
C GLN A 184 4.88 17.07 13.77
N PRO A 185 5.55 15.96 14.13
CA PRO A 185 5.94 15.72 15.51
C PRO A 185 6.92 16.77 16.03
N VAL A 186 6.78 17.14 17.29
CA VAL A 186 7.75 17.99 17.98
C VAL A 186 8.82 17.07 18.57
N PRO A 187 10.11 17.28 18.26
CA PRO A 187 11.18 16.46 18.84
C PRO A 187 11.19 16.63 20.37
N ALA A 188 11.23 15.51 21.09
CA ALA A 188 11.37 15.53 22.53
C ALA A 188 12.66 16.25 22.94
N ARG A 189 12.60 16.99 24.05
CA ARG A 189 13.79 17.64 24.60
C ARG A 189 14.82 16.59 25.00
N PRO A 190 16.12 16.83 24.76
CA PRO A 190 17.16 15.92 25.21
C PRO A 190 17.07 15.68 26.72
N VAL A 191 17.32 14.44 27.15
CA VAL A 191 17.42 14.13 28.58
C VAL A 191 18.68 14.80 29.12
N GLU A 192 18.51 15.78 30.02
CA GLU A 192 19.64 16.53 30.58
C GLU A 192 20.41 15.72 31.62
N ARG A 193 19.70 14.98 32.49
CA ARG A 193 20.30 14.14 33.55
C ARG A 193 19.46 12.91 33.85
N PRO A 194 20.01 11.68 33.73
CA PRO A 194 19.36 10.49 34.26
C PRO A 194 19.59 10.40 35.77
N GLU A 195 18.52 10.46 36.57
CA GLU A 195 18.58 10.22 38.01
C GLU A 195 18.02 8.83 38.33
N VAL A 196 18.80 8.00 39.04
CA VAL A 196 18.39 6.65 39.45
C VAL A 196 18.43 6.58 40.96
N ARG A 197 17.26 6.46 41.60
CA ARG A 197 17.14 6.30 43.05
C ARG A 197 16.89 4.84 43.41
N VAL A 198 17.77 4.26 44.22
CA VAL A 198 17.62 2.90 44.76
C VAL A 198 17.22 3.00 46.23
N LEU A 199 16.11 2.36 46.61
CA LEU A 199 15.65 2.27 48.00
C LEU A 199 15.43 0.81 48.38
N PRO A 200 15.82 0.38 49.60
CA PRO A 200 15.41 -0.92 50.10
C PRO A 200 13.90 -0.90 50.37
N PHE A 201 13.24 -2.05 50.18
CA PHE A 201 11.84 -2.22 50.57
C PHE A 201 11.67 -1.89 52.06
N GLY A 202 10.66 -1.08 52.38
CA GLY A 202 10.40 -0.58 53.74
C GLY A 202 11.04 0.78 54.06
N ALA A 203 11.86 1.35 53.18
CA ALA A 203 12.30 2.74 53.35
C ALA A 203 11.14 3.74 53.11
N PRO A 204 11.12 4.89 53.81
CA PRO A 204 10.14 5.95 53.54
C PRO A 204 10.13 6.36 52.07
N GLY A 205 8.99 6.15 51.39
CA GLY A 205 8.82 6.43 49.96
C GLY A 205 9.27 5.32 49.00
N ALA A 206 9.61 4.12 49.49
CA ALA A 206 9.84 2.96 48.63
C ALA A 206 8.50 2.37 48.12
N PRO A 207 8.43 1.91 46.86
CA PRO A 207 7.26 1.17 46.37
C PRO A 207 7.02 -0.09 47.20
N VAL A 208 5.76 -0.36 47.57
CA VAL A 208 5.39 -1.59 48.29
C VAL A 208 5.52 -2.77 47.32
N PRO A 209 6.21 -3.87 47.71
CA PRO A 209 6.32 -5.04 46.85
C PRO A 209 4.94 -5.67 46.61
N PRO A 210 4.60 -6.04 45.36
CA PRO A 210 3.35 -6.75 45.06
C PRO A 210 3.31 -8.07 45.85
N GLY A 211 2.37 -8.20 46.78
CA GLY A 211 2.15 -9.43 47.57
C GLY A 211 2.24 -9.27 49.10
N ALA A 212 2.70 -8.14 49.63
CA ALA A 212 2.66 -7.87 51.07
C ALA A 212 1.30 -7.27 51.48
N GLY A 213 0.27 -8.12 51.53
CA GLY A 213 -1.02 -7.78 52.12
C GLY A 213 -0.87 -7.50 53.62
N THR A 214 -1.42 -6.38 54.04
CA THR A 214 -1.55 -5.88 55.42
C THR A 214 -2.26 -6.89 56.34
N GLY A 215 -1.61 -7.27 57.44
CA GLY A 215 -2.29 -7.81 58.62
C GLY A 215 -3.14 -6.70 59.29
N PRO A 216 -4.30 -7.05 59.89
CA PRO A 216 -5.27 -6.07 60.36
C PRO A 216 -4.79 -5.28 61.58
N GLY A 217 -5.28 -4.05 61.67
CA GLY A 217 -4.98 -3.06 62.69
C GLY A 217 -5.36 -3.52 64.10
N VAL A 218 -4.69 -2.90 65.05
CA VAL A 218 -5.03 -2.95 66.47
C VAL A 218 -6.10 -1.90 66.69
N ASP A 219 -7.36 -2.34 66.70
CA ASP A 219 -8.49 -1.56 67.21
C ASP A 219 -9.01 -2.21 68.49
N ASP A 220 -9.06 -1.37 69.52
CA ASP A 220 -9.46 -1.61 70.89
C ASP A 220 -10.94 -2.06 70.93
N GLY A 221 -11.24 -3.19 71.58
CA GLY A 221 -12.60 -3.72 71.58
C GLY A 221 -12.77 -5.11 72.16
N THR A 222 -12.86 -5.18 73.48
CA THR A 222 -13.59 -6.15 74.30
C THR A 222 -14.35 -7.26 73.54
N SER A 223 -13.90 -8.52 73.63
CA SER A 223 -14.82 -9.64 73.88
C SER A 223 -14.06 -10.86 74.37
N VAL A 224 -14.49 -11.33 75.53
CA VAL A 224 -14.03 -12.51 76.24
C VAL A 224 -14.77 -13.74 75.74
N ASN A 225 -14.06 -14.87 75.76
CA ASN A 225 -14.53 -16.27 75.81
C ASN A 225 -15.05 -16.95 74.53
N GLY A 226 -14.45 -18.11 74.21
CA GLY A 226 -15.19 -19.23 73.63
C GLY A 226 -14.48 -20.25 72.72
N SER A 227 -13.55 -21.05 73.27
CA SER A 227 -13.39 -22.51 73.02
C SER A 227 -12.83 -23.12 71.69
N ALA A 228 -12.12 -24.25 71.90
CA ALA A 228 -11.61 -25.32 70.98
C ALA A 228 -10.28 -25.00 70.22
N ILE A 229 -9.06 -25.46 70.63
CA ILE A 229 -8.45 -26.83 70.73
C ILE A 229 -8.59 -27.59 69.39
N GLU A 230 -7.59 -28.05 68.62
CA GLU A 230 -6.38 -28.90 68.81
C GLU A 230 -5.38 -28.65 67.64
N ALA A 231 -4.06 -28.53 67.81
CA ALA A 231 -3.01 -29.53 68.11
C ALA A 231 -2.67 -30.54 66.97
N ALA A 232 -1.50 -30.34 66.35
CA ALA A 232 -0.57 -31.37 65.82
C ALA A 232 0.74 -30.63 65.44
N GLY A 233 1.79 -30.63 66.27
CA GLY A 233 2.80 -31.70 66.38
C GLY A 233 4.06 -31.28 65.59
N ALA A 234 5.05 -30.60 66.20
CA ALA A 234 6.29 -31.17 66.77
C ALA A 234 7.21 -31.83 65.70
N GLN A 235 8.53 -31.66 65.63
CA GLN A 235 9.53 -31.08 66.52
C GLN A 235 10.89 -31.02 65.78
N GLN A 236 11.68 -29.98 66.10
CA GLN A 236 13.13 -29.96 66.40
C GLN A 236 14.18 -30.74 65.58
N GLY A 237 15.28 -30.04 65.30
CA GLY A 237 16.61 -30.65 65.12
C GLY A 237 17.68 -29.70 64.62
N GLN A 238 18.45 -29.10 65.52
CA GLN A 238 19.54 -28.16 65.24
C GLN A 238 20.91 -28.89 65.23
N ALA A 239 21.65 -28.72 64.12
CA ALA A 239 23.13 -28.72 63.94
C ALA A 239 23.96 -30.00 64.31
N PRO A 240 25.28 -30.10 64.01
CA PRO A 240 26.17 -29.30 63.15
C PRO A 240 27.12 -30.12 62.21
N GLY A 241 27.76 -29.41 61.25
CA GLY A 241 29.19 -29.55 60.92
C GLY A 241 29.72 -30.77 60.15
N LYS A 242 30.27 -30.54 58.94
CA LYS A 242 31.56 -31.11 58.48
C LYS A 242 32.05 -30.45 57.19
N ALA A 243 33.32 -30.05 57.20
CA ALA A 243 34.07 -29.61 56.03
C ALA A 243 34.67 -30.83 55.29
N VAL A 244 34.69 -30.80 53.95
CA VAL A 244 35.67 -31.52 53.10
C VAL A 244 35.92 -30.70 51.82
N ALA A 245 37.18 -30.66 51.42
CA ALA A 245 37.78 -29.85 50.35
C ALA A 245 37.76 -30.49 48.94
N LYS A 246 38.35 -29.74 47.98
CA LYS A 246 38.74 -30.03 46.56
C LYS A 246 37.63 -29.86 45.51
N ALA A 247 37.86 -29.33 44.30
CA ALA A 247 39.08 -29.07 43.54
C ALA A 247 38.90 -27.90 42.54
N ALA A 248 40.04 -27.35 42.09
CA ALA A 248 40.17 -26.34 41.06
C ALA A 248 39.92 -26.88 39.63
N ALA A 249 39.33 -26.07 38.76
CA ALA A 249 39.48 -26.19 37.31
C ALA A 249 39.49 -24.80 36.65
N LYS A 250 40.60 -24.53 35.96
CA LYS A 250 40.89 -23.37 35.11
C LYS A 250 40.04 -23.46 33.82
N GLY A 251 39.38 -22.35 33.44
CA GLY A 251 38.72 -22.19 32.14
C GLY A 251 39.05 -20.82 31.54
N LYS A 252 39.68 -20.85 30.37
CA LYS A 252 40.40 -19.77 29.68
C LYS A 252 39.46 -18.96 28.78
N ALA A 253 39.51 -17.64 28.86
CA ALA A 253 38.86 -16.72 27.90
C ALA A 253 39.66 -16.63 26.59
N PRO A 254 39.02 -16.47 25.42
CA PRO A 254 39.69 -15.96 24.23
C PRO A 254 39.32 -14.50 23.95
N ALA A 255 40.36 -13.73 23.66
CA ALA A 255 40.32 -12.35 23.20
C ALA A 255 39.75 -12.24 21.79
N ARG A 256 38.98 -11.17 21.53
CA ARG A 256 38.60 -10.71 20.19
C ARG A 256 39.64 -9.70 19.70
N THR A 257 40.38 -10.06 18.65
CA THR A 257 41.18 -9.13 17.84
C THR A 257 40.33 -8.56 16.71
N ALA A 258 40.35 -7.24 16.60
CA ALA A 258 39.78 -6.46 15.51
C ALA A 258 40.60 -6.66 14.22
N ALA A 259 39.91 -6.75 13.08
CA ALA A 259 40.51 -6.70 11.75
C ALA A 259 39.84 -5.60 10.92
N THR A 260 40.65 -4.63 10.52
CA THR A 260 40.37 -3.56 9.55
C THR A 260 40.67 -4.09 8.14
N PRO A 261 39.89 -3.74 7.09
CA PRO A 261 40.31 -3.90 5.70
C PRO A 261 40.70 -2.57 5.04
N PRO A 262 41.77 -2.54 4.24
CA PRO A 262 41.85 -1.67 3.06
C PRO A 262 42.17 -2.53 1.82
N ALA A 263 41.94 -2.17 0.56
CA ALA A 263 41.33 -1.04 -0.11
C ALA A 263 40.88 -1.51 -1.50
N ARG A 264 39.91 -0.80 -2.09
CA ARG A 264 39.56 -0.87 -3.52
C ARG A 264 40.69 -0.25 -4.35
N ASN A 265 41.12 -0.92 -5.41
CA ASN A 265 41.83 -0.28 -6.51
C ASN A 265 40.82 0.24 -7.54
N ALA A 266 40.92 1.53 -7.83
CA ALA A 266 40.27 2.20 -8.95
C ALA A 266 41.32 3.01 -9.71
N ALA A 267 41.04 3.19 -11.01
CA ALA A 267 41.58 4.16 -11.95
C ALA A 267 42.78 3.77 -12.83
N THR A 268 42.46 3.55 -14.11
CA THR A 268 43.20 4.12 -15.25
C THR A 268 42.18 4.72 -16.21
N ALA A 269 42.39 5.98 -16.59
CA ALA A 269 41.72 6.74 -17.64
C ALA A 269 42.79 7.13 -18.70
N PRO A 270 42.48 7.91 -19.76
CA PRO A 270 41.44 7.77 -20.79
C PRO A 270 42.07 7.77 -22.22
N ALA A 271 41.30 7.37 -23.24
CA ALA A 271 41.66 7.60 -24.64
C ALA A 271 40.54 8.33 -25.39
N LYS A 272 40.92 9.44 -26.03
CA LYS A 272 40.15 10.31 -26.93
C LYS A 272 39.77 9.57 -28.21
N THR A 273 38.60 9.89 -28.80
CA THR A 273 38.52 10.36 -30.20
C THR A 273 37.14 10.90 -30.58
N ALA A 274 37.19 12.08 -31.20
CA ALA A 274 36.43 12.57 -32.36
C ALA A 274 34.89 12.77 -32.28
N ALA A 275 34.55 14.05 -32.38
CA ALA A 275 33.26 14.59 -32.76
C ALA A 275 32.91 14.32 -34.23
N SER A 276 31.62 14.16 -34.53
CA SER A 276 31.03 14.40 -35.85
C SER A 276 29.78 15.25 -35.69
N ALA A 277 29.76 16.40 -36.36
CA ALA A 277 28.63 17.31 -36.46
C ALA A 277 27.54 16.76 -37.42
N PRO A 278 26.28 17.21 -37.30
CA PRO A 278 25.17 16.71 -38.12
C PRO A 278 25.06 17.43 -39.48
N ALA A 279 24.73 16.66 -40.52
CA ALA A 279 24.51 17.13 -41.88
C ALA A 279 23.09 17.69 -42.07
N LYS A 280 23.04 18.69 -42.95
CA LYS A 280 21.96 19.64 -43.25
C LYS A 280 20.71 19.01 -43.90
N THR A 281 19.55 19.51 -43.48
CA THR A 281 18.28 19.56 -44.23
C THR A 281 18.38 20.51 -45.44
N PRO A 282 17.71 20.21 -46.57
CA PRO A 282 17.40 21.23 -47.57
C PRO A 282 15.97 21.76 -47.42
N ALA A 283 15.87 23.09 -47.50
CA ALA A 283 14.67 23.90 -47.45
C ALA A 283 13.78 23.71 -48.70
N LYS A 284 12.46 23.73 -48.50
CA LYS A 284 11.43 23.80 -49.54
C LYS A 284 11.06 25.26 -49.79
N ALA A 285 11.38 25.78 -50.96
CA ALA A 285 10.99 27.11 -51.43
C ALA A 285 9.60 27.10 -52.10
N ALA A 286 8.93 28.24 -52.01
CA ALA A 286 7.57 28.53 -52.43
C ALA A 286 7.41 28.87 -53.92
N ALA A 287 6.21 28.61 -54.48
CA ALA A 287 5.63 29.31 -55.64
C ALA A 287 4.09 29.09 -55.62
N LYS A 288 3.26 30.09 -55.28
CA LYS A 288 2.67 31.16 -56.11
C LYS A 288 1.49 30.69 -56.98
N ALA A 289 0.27 31.13 -56.60
CA ALA A 289 -0.95 31.10 -57.42
C ALA A 289 -0.84 32.07 -58.62
N PRO A 290 -1.68 31.93 -59.66
CA PRO A 290 -2.87 32.79 -59.71
C PRO A 290 -4.15 32.22 -60.39
N ALA A 291 -5.28 32.59 -59.79
CA ALA A 291 -6.51 33.20 -60.34
C ALA A 291 -7.06 32.90 -61.78
N ARG A 292 -8.35 32.50 -61.79
CA ARG A 292 -9.53 33.18 -62.42
C ARG A 292 -10.14 32.62 -63.72
N GLY A 293 -11.41 32.20 -63.56
CA GLY A 293 -12.53 32.45 -64.50
C GLY A 293 -13.03 31.24 -65.32
N ARG A 294 -14.31 31.08 -65.69
CA ARG A 294 -15.55 31.85 -65.48
C ARG A 294 -16.71 31.10 -66.20
N ARG A 295 -17.85 30.89 -65.50
CA ARG A 295 -19.27 30.78 -65.97
C ARG A 295 -19.61 29.63 -66.95
N THR A 296 -20.84 29.12 -67.10
CA THR A 296 -22.23 29.68 -67.09
C THR A 296 -23.22 28.56 -66.75
N ALA A 297 -24.19 28.76 -65.85
CA ALA A 297 -25.64 29.04 -66.09
C ALA A 297 -26.46 27.74 -66.33
N THR A 298 -27.73 27.56 -65.92
CA THR A 298 -28.83 28.53 -65.78
C THR A 298 -30.02 27.88 -65.02
N THR A 299 -30.71 28.66 -64.17
CA THR A 299 -32.20 28.76 -63.97
C THR A 299 -33.02 27.51 -63.52
N GLN A 300 -34.11 27.60 -62.74
CA GLN A 300 -35.11 28.68 -62.60
C GLN A 300 -36.07 28.39 -61.40
N THR A 301 -36.57 29.47 -60.77
CA THR A 301 -37.92 29.69 -60.19
C THR A 301 -38.49 28.74 -59.11
N GLY A 302 -39.17 29.18 -58.05
CA GLY A 302 -39.63 30.52 -57.67
C GLY A 302 -40.73 30.43 -56.60
N ARG A 303 -40.73 31.44 -55.71
CA ARG A 303 -41.89 32.11 -55.07
C ARG A 303 -42.85 31.38 -54.10
N SER A 304 -42.71 31.81 -52.82
CA SER A 304 -43.70 32.51 -51.98
C SER A 304 -45.03 31.85 -51.56
N GLY A 305 -45.17 31.69 -50.22
CA GLY A 305 -45.99 32.61 -49.41
C GLY A 305 -47.30 32.10 -48.78
N LYS A 306 -47.43 32.37 -47.46
CA LYS A 306 -48.65 32.46 -46.61
C LYS A 306 -49.41 31.15 -46.33
N ALA A 307 -50.23 31.00 -45.29
CA ALA A 307 -50.38 31.51 -43.92
C ALA A 307 -51.72 30.93 -43.40
N GLY A 308 -51.79 30.55 -42.11
CA GLY A 308 -53.03 30.16 -41.40
C GLY A 308 -53.50 28.74 -41.72
N GLY A 309 -54.06 27.97 -40.80
CA GLY A 309 -54.56 28.20 -39.46
C GLY A 309 -55.51 27.05 -39.12
N ALA A 310 -55.81 26.89 -37.83
CA ALA A 310 -56.94 26.13 -37.27
C ALA A 310 -56.88 24.58 -37.28
N ALA A 311 -56.72 24.03 -36.07
CA ALA A 311 -57.47 22.87 -35.56
C ALA A 311 -58.97 23.25 -35.45
N PRO A 312 -59.97 22.36 -35.24
CA PRO A 312 -59.94 21.29 -34.24
C PRO A 312 -60.75 19.99 -34.55
N ASP A 313 -60.75 19.12 -33.55
CA ASP A 313 -61.84 18.26 -33.07
C ASP A 313 -62.21 16.91 -33.72
N GLY A 314 -62.51 15.98 -32.80
CA GLY A 314 -63.33 14.77 -32.98
C GLY A 314 -62.52 13.49 -33.20
N GLY A 315 -62.68 12.41 -32.44
CA GLY A 315 -63.67 12.05 -31.44
C GLY A 315 -63.38 10.63 -30.94
N ALA A 316 -63.87 10.35 -29.73
CA ALA A 316 -63.76 9.08 -29.02
C ALA A 316 -64.80 8.05 -29.50
N GLU A 317 -64.46 6.76 -29.38
CA GLU A 317 -65.30 5.62 -28.94
C GLU A 317 -64.35 4.40 -28.86
N GLY A 318 -64.23 3.66 -27.75
CA GLY A 318 -65.22 2.69 -27.25
C GLY A 318 -65.15 1.43 -28.14
N THR A 319 -64.87 0.20 -27.70
CA THR A 319 -65.21 -0.54 -26.48
C THR A 319 -64.53 -1.93 -26.56
N GLU A 320 -64.25 -2.48 -25.37
CA GLU A 320 -64.34 -3.90 -24.97
C GLU A 320 -64.09 -5.03 -25.99
N ASN A 321 -63.02 -5.80 -25.75
CA ASN A 321 -63.07 -7.21 -25.32
C ASN A 321 -61.72 -7.64 -24.73
#